data_AF-A0A9R0X7U4-F1
#
_entry.id   AF-A0A9R0X7U4-F1
#
_cell.length_a   1.000
_cell.length_b   1.000
_cell.length_c   1.000
_cell.angle_alpha   90.00
_cell.angle_beta   90.00
_cell.angle_gamma   90.00
#
_symmetry.space_group_name_H-M   'P 1'
#
loop_
_entity.id
_entity.type
_entity.pdbx_description
1 polymer ?
#
loop_
_entity_poly.entity_id
_entity_poly.type
_entity_poly.pdbx_seq_one_letter_code
_entity_poly.pdbx_strand_id
1 'polypeptide(L)'
;MVLPFVPLSITFDDIKYSVDMPQEIKAQGVAESRLELLKGISGSFRPGVLTALMGVSGAGKTTLMDVLAGRKTSGYIEGNITISGYPKKQETFARVSGYCEQNDIHSPNVTVYESLAFSSWLRLPANVDSSTRKMFIDEVMELVELSPLRDALVGLPGVSGLSTEQRKRLTIAVELVANPSIIFMDEPTSGLDARAAAIVMRAIRNTVDTGRTVVCTIHQPSIDIFESFDELFLMKRGGEEIYVGPLGRHSCELIRYFEATEDVRKIKDGYNPSTWMLEVTSATQEQMTGINFSQVYKNSELYR
;
A
#
# COMPACT_ATOMS: atom_id res chain seq x y z
N MET A 1 4.83 -8.91 21.27
CA MET A 1 3.72 -7.95 21.39
C MET A 1 2.98 -8.06 22.70
N VAL A 2 3.09 -6.98 23.48
CA VAL A 2 2.40 -6.74 24.75
C VAL A 2 0.88 -6.78 24.58
N LEU A 3 0.37 -6.22 23.48
CA LEU A 3 -1.04 -6.36 23.10
C LEU A 3 -1.18 -7.37 21.96
N PRO A 4 -2.00 -8.43 22.13
CA PRO A 4 -2.25 -9.37 21.07
C PRO A 4 -3.09 -8.73 19.96
N PHE A 5 -2.90 -9.18 18.74
CA PHE A 5 -3.77 -8.90 17.60
C PHE A 5 -4.02 -10.22 16.86
N VAL A 6 -5.06 -10.28 16.05
CA VAL A 6 -5.33 -11.44 15.19
C VAL A 6 -4.82 -11.10 13.78
N PRO A 7 -3.90 -11.87 13.19
CA PRO A 7 -3.54 -11.74 11.78
C PRO A 7 -4.77 -11.92 10.89
N LEU A 8 -5.06 -10.94 10.03
CA LEU A 8 -6.24 -10.96 9.15
C LEU A 8 -5.81 -10.76 7.70
N SER A 9 -6.26 -11.63 6.80
CA SER A 9 -6.16 -11.39 5.35
C SER A 9 -7.32 -10.54 4.85
N ILE A 10 -7.10 -9.85 3.73
CA ILE A 10 -8.15 -9.21 2.93
C ILE A 10 -8.17 -9.86 1.56
N THR A 11 -9.34 -10.29 1.11
CA THR A 11 -9.56 -10.83 -0.24
C THR A 11 -10.63 -10.02 -0.91
N PHE A 12 -10.45 -9.72 -2.19
CA PHE A 12 -11.38 -8.93 -2.97
C PHE A 12 -11.56 -9.56 -4.34
N ASP A 13 -12.80 -9.55 -4.82
CA ASP A 13 -13.20 -10.26 -6.03
C ASP A 13 -14.13 -9.40 -6.88
N ASP A 14 -13.80 -9.30 -8.18
CA ASP A 14 -14.50 -8.51 -9.21
C ASP A 14 -14.78 -7.07 -8.76
N ILE A 15 -13.79 -6.41 -8.12
CA ILE A 15 -13.96 -5.04 -7.64
C ILE A 15 -14.05 -4.08 -8.82
N LYS A 16 -15.20 -3.42 -8.93
CA LYS A 16 -15.41 -2.31 -9.86
C LYS A 16 -15.67 -1.03 -9.08
N TYR A 17 -15.14 0.05 -9.60
CA TYR A 17 -15.39 1.38 -9.06
C TYR A 17 -15.62 2.36 -10.18
N SER A 18 -16.74 3.06 -10.13
CA SER A 18 -17.09 4.09 -11.10
C SER A 18 -17.56 5.36 -10.41
N VAL A 19 -17.36 6.49 -11.09
CA VAL A 19 -17.85 7.80 -10.66
C VAL A 19 -18.73 8.38 -11.75
N ASP A 20 -19.61 9.32 -11.42
CA ASP A 20 -20.34 10.05 -12.45
C ASP A 20 -19.35 10.75 -13.37
N MET A 21 -19.62 10.72 -14.68
CA MET A 21 -18.71 11.26 -15.68
C MET A 21 -18.48 12.77 -15.42
N PRO A 22 -17.22 13.21 -15.25
CA PRO A 22 -16.90 14.63 -15.01
C PRO A 22 -17.46 15.52 -16.12
N GLN A 23 -17.91 16.72 -15.77
CA GLN A 23 -18.57 17.62 -16.72
C GLN A 23 -17.64 18.03 -17.88
N GLU A 24 -16.35 18.16 -17.59
CA GLU A 24 -15.31 18.50 -18.56
C GLU A 24 -15.16 17.43 -19.63
N ILE A 25 -15.31 16.15 -19.25
CA ILE A 25 -15.22 15.01 -20.17
C ILE A 25 -16.54 14.82 -20.92
N LYS A 26 -17.69 15.03 -20.27
CA LYS A 26 -19.00 15.04 -20.96
C LYS A 26 -19.04 16.10 -22.07
N ALA A 27 -18.43 17.26 -21.86
CA ALA A 27 -18.34 18.33 -22.85
C ALA A 27 -17.53 17.94 -24.10
N GLN A 28 -16.70 16.89 -24.03
CA GLN A 28 -15.96 16.33 -25.16
C GLN A 28 -16.77 15.28 -25.95
N GLY A 29 -18.06 15.11 -25.64
CA GLY A 29 -18.98 14.26 -26.40
C GLY A 29 -19.03 12.79 -25.96
N VAL A 30 -18.52 12.46 -24.77
CA VAL A 30 -18.59 11.09 -24.24
C VAL A 30 -20.03 10.77 -23.82
N ALA A 31 -20.61 9.73 -24.44
CA ALA A 31 -22.00 9.33 -24.22
C ALA A 31 -22.23 8.55 -22.91
N GLU A 32 -21.15 8.01 -22.31
CA GLU A 32 -21.23 7.24 -21.07
C GLU A 32 -21.60 8.14 -19.89
N SER A 33 -22.50 7.64 -19.03
CA SER A 33 -22.95 8.36 -17.84
C SER A 33 -21.94 8.31 -16.69
N ARG A 34 -21.09 7.28 -16.67
CA ARG A 34 -20.12 6.99 -15.60
C ARG A 34 -18.74 6.71 -16.16
N LEU A 35 -17.72 7.18 -15.45
CA LEU A 35 -16.33 6.85 -15.71
C LEU A 35 -15.92 5.68 -14.80
N GLU A 36 -15.60 4.54 -15.39
CA GLU A 36 -15.08 3.38 -14.67
C GLU A 36 -13.57 3.51 -14.45
N LEU A 37 -13.14 3.37 -13.19
CA LEU A 37 -11.76 3.56 -12.75
C LEU A 37 -11.08 2.26 -12.31
N LEU A 38 -11.87 1.24 -11.92
CA LEU A 38 -11.42 -0.12 -11.62
C LEU A 38 -12.37 -1.09 -12.34
N LYS A 39 -11.83 -2.07 -13.07
CA LYS A 39 -12.57 -2.91 -14.04
C LYS A 39 -12.57 -4.39 -13.66
N GLY A 40 -13.11 -4.72 -12.49
CA GLY A 40 -13.27 -6.09 -12.04
C GLY A 40 -11.95 -6.68 -11.56
N ILE A 41 -11.37 -6.02 -10.55
CA ILE A 41 -10.08 -6.38 -9.99
C ILE A 41 -10.25 -7.44 -8.91
N SER A 42 -9.48 -8.52 -9.00
CA SER A 42 -9.45 -9.59 -7.97
C SER A 42 -8.05 -9.76 -7.37
N GLY A 43 -8.01 -10.20 -6.10
CA GLY A 43 -6.75 -10.50 -5.41
C GLY A 43 -6.88 -10.67 -3.91
N SER A 44 -5.73 -10.80 -3.23
CA SER A 44 -5.69 -10.88 -1.78
C SER A 44 -4.39 -10.31 -1.21
N PHE A 45 -4.46 -9.76 0.00
CA PHE A 45 -3.29 -9.43 0.81
C PHE A 45 -3.30 -10.28 2.06
N ARG A 46 -2.14 -10.86 2.38
CA ARG A 46 -2.01 -11.93 3.37
C ARG A 46 -1.13 -11.51 4.54
N PRO A 47 -1.37 -12.06 5.75
CA PRO A 47 -0.53 -11.76 6.89
C PRO A 47 0.92 -12.23 6.69
N GLY A 48 1.88 -11.42 7.15
CA GLY A 48 3.31 -11.75 7.04
C GLY A 48 3.89 -11.55 5.63
N VAL A 49 3.09 -11.05 4.68
CA VAL A 49 3.51 -10.77 3.31
C VAL A 49 3.48 -9.26 3.09
N LEU A 50 4.59 -8.71 2.59
CA LEU A 50 4.70 -7.32 2.18
C LEU A 50 4.39 -7.22 0.68
N THR A 51 3.21 -6.71 0.35
CA THR A 51 2.74 -6.58 -1.03
C THR A 51 2.96 -5.16 -1.56
N ALA A 52 3.65 -5.03 -2.70
CA ALA A 52 3.76 -3.77 -3.45
C ALA A 52 2.55 -3.59 -4.38
N LEU A 53 1.83 -2.48 -4.25
CA LEU A 53 0.83 -2.05 -5.22
C LEU A 53 1.46 -1.04 -6.20
N MET A 54 1.71 -1.48 -7.43
CA MET A 54 2.42 -0.71 -8.44
C MET A 54 1.63 -0.54 -9.72
N GLY A 55 2.09 0.39 -10.57
CA GLY A 55 1.45 0.75 -11.82
C GLY A 55 1.70 2.21 -12.16
N VAL A 56 1.46 2.56 -13.42
CA VAL A 56 1.61 3.93 -13.90
C VAL A 56 0.66 4.91 -13.18
N SER A 57 0.95 6.20 -13.24
CA SER A 57 0.01 7.23 -12.77
C SER A 57 -1.33 7.11 -13.51
N GLY A 58 -2.43 7.18 -12.76
CA GLY A 58 -3.77 6.93 -13.30
C GLY A 58 -4.13 5.46 -13.51
N ALA A 59 -3.32 4.50 -13.05
CA ALA A 59 -3.68 3.08 -13.05
C ALA A 59 -4.82 2.72 -12.09
N GLY A 60 -5.11 3.57 -11.09
CA GLY A 60 -6.15 3.31 -10.09
C GLY A 60 -5.63 2.74 -8.76
N LYS A 61 -4.31 2.76 -8.51
CA LYS A 61 -3.69 2.26 -7.26
C LYS A 61 -4.32 2.83 -5.98
N THR A 62 -4.28 4.16 -5.82
CA THR A 62 -4.88 4.85 -4.66
C THR A 62 -6.38 4.65 -4.63
N THR A 63 -7.05 4.58 -5.77
CA THR A 63 -8.48 4.28 -5.86
C THR A 63 -8.80 2.90 -5.32
N LEU A 64 -8.06 1.86 -5.72
CA LEU A 64 -8.21 0.50 -5.20
C LEU A 64 -7.95 0.48 -3.68
N MET A 65 -6.85 1.11 -3.24
CA MET A 65 -6.49 1.16 -1.84
C MET A 65 -7.58 1.85 -0.98
N ASP A 66 -8.12 2.98 -1.44
CA ASP A 66 -9.22 3.68 -0.79
C ASP A 66 -10.52 2.85 -0.76
N VAL A 67 -10.83 2.11 -1.83
CA VAL A 67 -12.01 1.23 -1.87
C VAL A 67 -11.87 0.10 -0.84
N LEU A 68 -10.71 -0.56 -0.80
CA LEU A 68 -10.42 -1.63 0.15
C LEU A 68 -10.41 -1.11 1.60
N ALA A 69 -9.80 0.06 1.83
CA ALA A 69 -9.80 0.75 3.12
C ALA A 69 -11.19 1.28 3.53
N GLY A 70 -12.13 1.40 2.57
CA GLY A 70 -13.45 1.96 2.79
C GLY A 70 -13.46 3.48 3.01
N ARG A 71 -12.54 4.17 2.37
CA ARG A 71 -12.39 5.64 2.39
C ARG A 71 -13.14 6.34 1.25
N LYS A 72 -13.59 5.61 0.23
CA LYS A 72 -14.47 6.17 -0.80
C LYS A 72 -15.89 6.36 -0.26
N THR A 73 -16.31 7.61 -0.13
CA THR A 73 -17.65 8.02 0.32
C THR A 73 -18.60 8.40 -0.81
N SER A 74 -18.09 8.45 -2.05
CA SER A 74 -18.83 8.74 -3.27
C SER A 74 -18.49 7.72 -4.36
N GLY A 75 -19.25 7.73 -5.46
CA GLY A 75 -19.12 6.75 -6.54
C GLY A 75 -19.90 5.46 -6.27
N TYR A 76 -19.74 4.49 -7.18
CA TYR A 76 -20.40 3.20 -7.14
C TYR A 76 -19.33 2.12 -7.04
N ILE A 77 -19.42 1.31 -5.98
CA ILE A 77 -18.54 0.17 -5.72
C ILE A 77 -19.34 -1.10 -5.97
N GLU A 78 -18.82 -1.99 -6.81
CA GLU A 78 -19.35 -3.33 -7.05
C GLU A 78 -18.27 -4.39 -6.78
N GLY A 79 -18.67 -5.65 -6.66
CA GLY A 79 -17.79 -6.76 -6.28
C GLY A 79 -17.87 -7.09 -4.79
N ASN A 80 -17.01 -7.99 -4.34
CA ASN A 80 -17.02 -8.52 -2.97
C ASN A 80 -15.69 -8.30 -2.27
N ILE A 81 -15.74 -7.84 -1.02
CA ILE A 81 -14.55 -7.75 -0.16
C ILE A 81 -14.80 -8.60 1.08
N THR A 82 -13.86 -9.48 1.41
CA THR A 82 -13.90 -10.33 2.59
C THR A 82 -12.65 -10.14 3.45
N ILE A 83 -12.83 -10.22 4.76
CA ILE A 83 -11.77 -10.19 5.76
C ILE A 83 -11.68 -11.59 6.36
N SER A 84 -10.61 -12.32 6.04
CA SER A 84 -10.38 -13.70 6.50
C SER A 84 -11.60 -14.62 6.28
N GLY A 85 -12.24 -14.52 5.11
CA GLY A 85 -13.40 -15.34 4.71
C GLY A 85 -14.76 -14.78 5.09
N TYR A 86 -14.85 -13.68 5.85
CA TYR A 86 -16.12 -13.06 6.23
C TYR A 86 -16.37 -11.78 5.44
N PRO A 87 -17.62 -11.47 5.01
CA PRO A 87 -17.92 -10.20 4.34
C PRO A 87 -17.46 -8.97 5.13
N LYS A 88 -16.79 -8.04 4.45
CA LYS A 88 -16.30 -6.80 5.07
C LYS A 88 -17.47 -5.93 5.54
N LYS A 89 -17.48 -5.59 6.83
CA LYS A 89 -18.41 -4.61 7.42
C LYS A 89 -17.66 -3.32 7.72
N GLN A 90 -18.08 -2.23 7.10
CA GLN A 90 -17.34 -0.96 7.16
C GLN A 90 -17.25 -0.40 8.58
N GLU A 91 -18.30 -0.52 9.39
CA GLU A 91 -18.37 0.06 10.73
C GLU A 91 -17.35 -0.57 11.69
N THR A 92 -17.02 -1.85 11.48
CA THR A 92 -16.07 -2.59 12.31
C THR A 92 -14.68 -2.69 11.69
N PHE A 93 -14.58 -2.58 10.37
CA PHE A 93 -13.31 -2.73 9.65
C PHE A 93 -12.28 -1.69 10.08
N ALA A 94 -12.70 -0.44 10.28
CA ALA A 94 -11.84 0.65 10.76
C ALA A 94 -11.15 0.35 12.11
N ARG A 95 -11.64 -0.62 12.89
CA ARG A 95 -11.03 -1.02 14.18
C ARG A 95 -9.87 -2.01 14.01
N VAL A 96 -9.76 -2.65 12.86
CA VAL A 96 -8.75 -3.67 12.56
C VAL A 96 -7.83 -3.27 11.41
N SER A 97 -8.06 -2.11 10.80
CA SER A 97 -7.25 -1.55 9.72
C SER A 97 -6.61 -0.22 10.10
N GLY A 98 -5.35 0.00 9.71
CA GLY A 98 -4.68 1.30 9.72
C GLY A 98 -4.43 1.82 8.31
N TYR A 99 -4.35 3.13 8.13
CA TYR A 99 -4.06 3.75 6.84
C TYR A 99 -3.05 4.89 7.01
N CYS A 100 -1.84 4.69 6.50
CA CYS A 100 -0.82 5.73 6.44
C CYS A 100 -0.99 6.52 5.14
N GLU A 101 -1.40 7.78 5.24
CA GLU A 101 -1.53 8.67 4.08
C GLU A 101 -0.17 9.15 3.57
N GLN A 102 -0.12 9.58 2.31
CA GLN A 102 1.08 10.14 1.70
C GLN A 102 1.54 11.44 2.40
N ASN A 103 0.60 12.24 2.89
CA ASN A 103 0.89 13.47 3.63
C ASN A 103 0.94 13.19 5.14
N ASP A 104 2.10 13.43 5.74
CA ASP A 104 2.30 13.18 7.17
C ASP A 104 1.78 14.34 8.02
N ILE A 105 0.52 14.25 8.44
CA ILE A 105 -0.15 15.29 9.26
C ILE A 105 0.03 14.98 10.74
N HIS A 106 0.85 15.80 11.41
CA HIS A 106 1.10 15.70 12.85
C HIS A 106 1.09 17.07 13.50
N SER A 107 0.68 17.15 14.77
CA SER A 107 0.75 18.39 15.53
C SER A 107 2.22 18.78 15.77
N PRO A 108 2.65 20.02 15.45
CA PRO A 108 4.06 20.40 15.53
C PRO A 108 4.55 20.61 16.96
N ASN A 109 3.64 20.82 17.91
CA ASN A 109 3.95 21.25 19.28
C ASN A 109 3.99 20.11 20.30
N VAL A 110 3.84 18.87 19.85
CA VAL A 110 3.91 17.68 20.71
C VAL A 110 5.18 16.91 20.41
N THR A 111 5.58 16.06 21.35
CA THR A 111 6.67 15.10 21.16
C THR A 111 6.20 13.86 20.38
N VAL A 112 7.15 13.06 19.90
CA VAL A 112 6.87 11.73 19.34
C VAL A 112 6.06 10.88 20.32
N TYR A 113 6.50 10.77 21.58
CA TYR A 113 5.81 9.96 22.57
C TYR A 113 4.40 10.47 22.86
N GLU A 114 4.20 11.78 23.00
CA GLU A 114 2.87 12.36 23.21
C GLU A 114 1.93 12.09 22.02
N SER A 115 2.44 12.11 20.79
CA SER A 115 1.66 11.77 19.59
C SER A 115 1.13 10.33 19.66
N LEU A 116 2.01 9.38 20.02
CA LEU A 116 1.65 7.97 20.18
C LEU A 116 0.71 7.76 21.37
N ALA A 117 0.98 8.41 22.50
CA ALA A 117 0.14 8.35 23.69
C ALA A 117 -1.28 8.84 23.40
N PHE A 118 -1.41 10.00 22.76
CA PHE A 118 -2.70 10.56 22.35
C PHE A 118 -3.47 9.61 21.43
N SER A 119 -2.82 9.10 20.38
CA SER A 119 -3.44 8.15 19.45
C SER A 119 -3.87 6.85 20.14
N SER A 120 -3.04 6.33 21.05
CA SER A 120 -3.34 5.12 21.82
C SER A 120 -4.52 5.29 22.79
N TRP A 121 -4.70 6.48 23.39
CA TRP A 121 -5.84 6.76 24.28
C TRP A 121 -7.17 6.75 23.54
N LEU A 122 -7.17 7.17 22.27
CA LEU A 122 -8.39 7.27 21.48
C LEU A 122 -8.75 5.97 20.78
N ARG A 123 -7.75 5.15 20.41
CA ARG A 123 -7.97 4.01 19.51
C ARG A 123 -7.78 2.64 20.15
N LEU A 124 -7.13 2.54 21.30
CA LEU A 124 -7.08 1.28 22.06
C LEU A 124 -8.35 1.08 22.90
N PRO A 125 -8.74 -0.18 23.15
CA PRO A 125 -9.86 -0.49 24.04
C PRO A 125 -9.70 0.11 25.45
N ALA A 126 -10.83 0.52 26.04
CA ALA A 126 -10.86 1.16 27.37
C ALA A 126 -10.38 0.25 28.52
N ASN A 127 -10.40 -1.08 28.33
CA ASN A 127 -9.92 -2.06 29.30
C ASN A 127 -8.38 -2.24 29.28
N VAL A 128 -7.66 -1.59 28.36
CA VAL A 128 -6.18 -1.57 28.39
C VAL A 128 -5.73 -0.58 29.45
N ASP A 129 -5.06 -1.08 30.49
CA ASP A 129 -4.56 -0.25 31.58
C ASP A 129 -3.35 0.61 31.15
N SER A 130 -3.05 1.64 31.94
CA SER A 130 -2.00 2.61 31.63
C SER A 130 -0.60 1.99 31.53
N SER A 131 -0.30 0.93 32.30
CA SER A 131 1.01 0.28 32.26
C SER A 131 1.18 -0.54 30.98
N THR A 132 0.17 -1.33 30.62
CA THR A 132 0.13 -2.10 29.37
C THR A 132 0.18 -1.18 28.16
N ARG A 133 -0.56 -0.07 28.17
CA ARG A 133 -0.52 0.94 27.11
C ARG A 133 0.86 1.54 26.94
N LYS A 134 1.53 1.91 28.03
CA LYS A 134 2.89 2.46 27.98
C LYS A 134 3.89 1.44 27.41
N MET A 135 3.85 0.19 27.89
CA MET A 135 4.70 -0.88 27.37
C MET A 135 4.47 -1.12 25.87
N PHE A 136 3.21 -1.05 25.42
CA PHE A 136 2.88 -1.18 24.00
C PHE A 136 3.39 -0.01 23.15
N ILE A 137 3.29 1.23 23.65
CA ILE A 137 3.87 2.40 22.97
C ILE A 137 5.39 2.23 22.83
N ASP A 138 6.07 1.82 23.91
CA ASP A 138 7.52 1.60 23.90
C ASP A 138 7.90 0.51 22.88
N GLU A 139 7.15 -0.59 22.78
CA GLU A 139 7.35 -1.63 21.77
C GLU A 139 7.13 -1.12 20.33
N VAL A 140 6.10 -0.31 20.08
CA VAL A 140 5.88 0.30 18.75
C VAL A 140 7.01 1.25 18.38
N MET A 141 7.49 2.06 19.34
CA MET A 141 8.64 2.95 19.13
C MET A 141 9.91 2.19 18.77
N GLU A 142 10.15 1.04 19.40
CA GLU A 142 11.28 0.17 19.06
C GLU A 142 11.12 -0.42 17.65
N LEU A 143 9.92 -0.92 17.32
CA LEU A 143 9.61 -1.54 16.03
C LEU A 143 9.91 -0.60 14.84
N VAL A 144 9.58 0.68 14.99
CA VAL A 144 9.83 1.73 13.99
C VAL A 144 11.09 2.55 14.27
N GLU A 145 11.94 2.12 15.20
CA GLU A 145 13.23 2.74 15.54
C GLU A 145 13.16 4.24 15.94
N LEU A 146 12.06 4.65 16.56
CA LEU A 146 11.85 6.01 17.07
C LEU A 146 12.25 6.19 18.53
N SER A 147 12.68 5.15 19.25
CA SER A 147 13.06 5.23 20.66
C SER A 147 14.05 6.37 20.99
N PRO A 148 15.09 6.65 20.19
CA PRO A 148 16.00 7.77 20.43
C PRO A 148 15.34 9.16 20.28
N LEU A 149 14.18 9.23 19.63
CA LEU A 149 13.45 10.47 19.33
C LEU A 149 12.21 10.64 20.21
N ARG A 150 12.08 9.86 21.29
CA ARG A 150 10.93 9.85 22.21
C ARG A 150 10.42 11.24 22.57
N ASP A 151 11.32 12.08 23.06
CA ASP A 151 11.00 13.40 23.60
C ASP A 151 11.30 14.52 22.57
N ALA A 152 11.64 14.16 21.33
CA ALA A 152 11.85 15.11 20.27
C ALA A 152 10.51 15.74 19.85
N LEU A 153 10.49 17.07 19.70
CA LEU A 153 9.35 17.78 19.15
C LEU A 153 9.15 17.40 17.68
N VAL A 154 7.89 17.17 17.31
CA VAL A 154 7.50 16.87 15.93
C VAL A 154 7.89 18.00 15.00
N GLY A 155 7.60 19.26 15.37
CA GLY A 155 7.94 20.45 14.60
C GLY A 155 7.19 20.59 13.27
N LEU A 156 7.49 21.67 12.54
CA LEU A 156 6.85 21.99 11.25
C LEU A 156 7.61 21.34 10.09
N PRO A 157 6.92 20.65 9.15
CA PRO A 157 7.56 20.01 8.00
C PRO A 157 8.48 20.97 7.22
N GLY A 158 9.73 20.55 6.99
CA GLY A 158 10.73 21.32 6.24
C GLY A 158 11.32 22.54 6.98
N VAL A 159 10.90 22.80 8.23
CA VAL A 159 11.33 23.97 9.00
C VAL A 159 12.00 23.58 10.31
N SER A 160 11.39 22.69 11.10
CA SER A 160 11.87 22.35 12.43
C SER A 160 11.42 20.95 12.89
N GLY A 161 12.05 20.44 13.95
CA GLY A 161 11.70 19.16 14.57
C GLY A 161 12.21 17.97 13.76
N LEU A 162 11.31 17.03 13.46
CA LEU A 162 11.63 15.79 12.78
C LEU A 162 11.97 15.99 11.31
N SER A 163 12.97 15.25 10.83
CA SER A 163 13.22 15.08 9.39
C SER A 163 12.04 14.40 8.69
N THR A 164 11.98 14.51 7.36
CA THR A 164 10.92 13.86 6.54
C THR A 164 10.84 12.36 6.80
N GLU A 165 12.00 11.69 6.87
CA GLU A 165 12.13 10.26 7.15
C GLU A 165 11.57 9.88 8.53
N GLN A 166 11.98 10.61 9.58
CA GLN A 166 11.51 10.37 10.95
C GLN A 166 10.01 10.63 11.07
N ARG A 167 9.49 11.62 10.32
CA ARG A 167 8.06 11.92 10.27
C ARG A 167 7.26 10.82 9.59
N LYS A 168 7.78 10.20 8.52
CA LYS A 168 7.18 9.00 7.90
C LYS A 168 7.08 7.84 8.90
N ARG A 169 8.15 7.59 9.65
CA ARG A 169 8.12 6.58 10.72
C ARG A 169 7.15 6.93 11.84
N LEU A 170 7.01 8.21 12.18
CA LEU A 170 6.00 8.67 13.14
C LEU A 170 4.58 8.39 12.64
N THR A 171 4.29 8.61 11.35
CA THR A 171 2.99 8.26 10.75
C THR A 171 2.70 6.76 10.89
N ILE A 172 3.67 5.91 10.58
CA ILE A 172 3.55 4.45 10.75
C ILE A 172 3.31 4.10 12.22
N ALA A 173 4.09 4.68 13.14
CA ALA A 173 3.97 4.44 14.58
C ALA A 173 2.62 4.89 15.14
N VAL A 174 2.15 6.07 14.72
CA VAL A 174 0.83 6.60 15.08
C VAL A 174 -0.24 5.63 14.61
N GLU A 175 -0.18 5.06 13.42
CA GLU A 175 -1.16 4.06 13.00
C GLU A 175 -1.05 2.75 13.80
N LEU A 176 0.17 2.27 14.05
CA LEU A 176 0.44 1.02 14.76
C LEU A 176 -0.02 0.99 16.22
N VAL A 177 -0.04 2.13 16.91
CA VAL A 177 -0.52 2.16 18.31
C VAL A 177 -2.02 1.91 18.46
N ALA A 178 -2.80 1.85 17.38
CA ALA A 178 -4.17 1.28 17.41
C ALA A 178 -4.20 -0.24 17.37
N ASN A 179 -3.04 -0.89 17.25
CA ASN A 179 -2.89 -2.33 17.11
C ASN A 179 -3.69 -2.95 15.92
N PRO A 180 -3.61 -2.38 14.70
CA PRO A 180 -4.34 -2.90 13.55
C PRO A 180 -3.77 -4.24 13.07
N SER A 181 -4.60 -5.04 12.40
CA SER A 181 -4.22 -6.30 11.75
C SER A 181 -3.83 -6.11 10.28
N ILE A 182 -4.45 -5.14 9.61
CA ILE A 182 -4.24 -4.81 8.20
C ILE A 182 -3.77 -3.35 8.12
N ILE A 183 -2.72 -3.08 7.35
CA ILE A 183 -2.18 -1.72 7.21
C ILE A 183 -2.01 -1.39 5.72
N PHE A 184 -2.60 -0.28 5.32
CA PHE A 184 -2.40 0.33 4.02
C PHE A 184 -1.39 1.47 4.16
N MET A 185 -0.43 1.58 3.25
CA MET A 185 0.55 2.65 3.26
C MET A 185 0.64 3.31 1.89
N ASP A 186 0.29 4.59 1.81
CA ASP A 186 0.31 5.34 0.55
C ASP A 186 1.65 6.04 0.33
N GLU A 187 2.44 5.52 -0.61
CA GLU A 187 3.76 6.02 -1.00
C GLU A 187 4.68 6.34 0.21
N PRO A 188 4.99 5.36 1.07
CA PRO A 188 5.73 5.62 2.30
C PRO A 188 7.17 6.11 2.05
N THR A 189 7.70 5.91 0.84
CA THR A 189 9.05 6.33 0.44
C THR A 189 9.08 7.62 -0.39
N SER A 190 7.93 8.28 -0.62
CA SER A 190 7.86 9.50 -1.43
C SER A 190 8.68 10.64 -0.83
N GLY A 191 9.46 11.34 -1.64
CA GLY A 191 10.23 12.51 -1.21
C GLY A 191 11.45 12.19 -0.33
N LEU A 192 11.86 10.92 -0.26
CA LEU A 192 13.05 10.47 0.46
C LEU A 192 14.19 10.13 -0.50
N ASP A 193 15.42 10.34 -0.05
CA ASP A 193 16.59 9.74 -0.71
C ASP A 193 16.65 8.23 -0.44
N ALA A 194 17.52 7.51 -1.17
CA ALA A 194 17.61 6.05 -1.10
C ALA A 194 17.90 5.52 0.32
N ARG A 195 18.73 6.23 1.11
CA ARG A 195 19.09 5.81 2.46
C ARG A 195 17.94 6.05 3.43
N ALA A 196 17.30 7.21 3.36
CA ALA A 196 16.13 7.52 4.16
C ALA A 196 14.97 6.56 3.84
N ALA A 197 14.73 6.28 2.57
CA ALA A 197 13.72 5.32 2.14
C ALA A 197 14.02 3.90 2.65
N ALA A 198 15.28 3.47 2.68
CA ALA A 198 15.66 2.18 3.24
C ALA A 198 15.37 2.06 4.74
N ILE A 199 15.52 3.14 5.52
CA ILE A 199 15.19 3.16 6.95
C ILE A 199 13.67 3.01 7.14
N VAL A 200 12.86 3.73 6.36
CA VAL A 200 11.39 3.57 6.39
C VAL A 200 10.98 2.16 5.98
N MET A 201 11.55 1.62 4.90
CA MET A 201 11.25 0.25 4.45
C MET A 201 11.63 -0.80 5.49
N ARG A 202 12.71 -0.61 6.25
CA ARG A 202 13.04 -1.49 7.37
C ARG A 202 11.98 -1.46 8.46
N ALA A 203 11.46 -0.29 8.83
CA ALA A 203 10.35 -0.19 9.78
C ALA A 203 9.08 -0.88 9.27
N ILE A 204 8.81 -0.78 7.97
CA ILE A 204 7.69 -1.48 7.32
C ILE A 204 7.91 -3.00 7.35
N ARG A 205 9.11 -3.47 7.02
CA ARG A 205 9.49 -4.89 7.08
C ARG A 205 9.33 -5.46 8.49
N ASN A 206 9.86 -4.77 9.50
CA ASN A 206 9.68 -5.13 10.91
C ASN A 206 8.19 -5.25 11.26
N THR A 207 7.35 -4.34 10.76
CA THR A 207 5.90 -4.37 10.96
C THR A 207 5.26 -5.60 10.34
N VAL A 208 5.63 -5.97 9.11
CA VAL A 208 5.11 -7.17 8.45
C VAL A 208 5.53 -8.43 9.22
N ASP A 209 6.78 -8.47 9.71
CA ASP A 209 7.36 -9.61 10.44
C ASP A 209 6.66 -9.89 11.78
N THR A 210 5.87 -8.93 12.30
CA THR A 210 4.96 -9.17 13.43
C THR A 210 3.76 -10.07 13.07
N GLY A 211 3.57 -10.40 11.79
CA GLY A 211 2.45 -11.18 11.26
C GLY A 211 1.27 -10.32 10.79
N ARG A 212 1.47 -9.02 10.54
CA ARG A 212 0.43 -8.13 10.00
C ARG A 212 0.34 -8.25 8.49
N THR A 213 -0.84 -7.93 7.95
CA THR A 213 -1.03 -7.77 6.50
C THR A 213 -0.68 -6.34 6.13
N VAL A 214 0.32 -6.13 5.27
CA VAL A 214 0.77 -4.80 4.90
C VAL A 214 0.83 -4.68 3.38
N VAL A 215 0.16 -3.64 2.87
CA VAL A 215 0.21 -3.28 1.44
C VAL A 215 0.69 -1.83 1.32
N CYS A 216 1.62 -1.61 0.40
CA CYS A 216 2.17 -0.29 0.14
C CYS A 216 2.03 0.08 -1.33
N THR A 217 1.55 1.29 -1.64
CA THR A 217 1.75 1.83 -2.99
C THR A 217 3.20 2.30 -3.12
N ILE A 218 3.84 2.00 -4.24
CA ILE A 218 5.21 2.47 -4.50
C ILE A 218 5.40 2.90 -5.95
N HIS A 219 6.11 4.00 -6.14
CA HIS A 219 6.38 4.58 -7.46
C HIS A 219 7.87 4.51 -7.77
N GLN A 220 8.24 3.66 -8.74
CA GLN A 220 9.61 3.51 -9.26
C GLN A 220 10.70 3.38 -8.16
N PRO A 221 10.65 2.33 -7.33
CA PRO A 221 11.64 2.10 -6.28
C PRO A 221 13.04 1.79 -6.84
N SER A 222 14.07 1.97 -6.00
CA SER A 222 15.39 1.39 -6.26
C SER A 222 15.32 -0.14 -6.22
N ILE A 223 16.34 -0.81 -6.76
CA ILE A 223 16.45 -2.28 -6.72
C ILE A 223 16.36 -2.77 -5.27
N ASP A 224 17.14 -2.19 -4.36
CA ASP A 224 17.16 -2.61 -2.95
C ASP A 224 15.79 -2.51 -2.27
N ILE A 225 15.01 -1.47 -2.60
CA ILE A 225 13.66 -1.31 -2.05
C ILE A 225 12.71 -2.30 -2.72
N PHE A 226 12.79 -2.48 -4.04
CA PHE A 226 11.92 -3.39 -4.76
C PHE A 226 12.08 -4.84 -4.29
N GLU A 227 13.33 -5.25 -4.05
CA GLU A 227 13.68 -6.59 -3.55
C GLU A 227 13.30 -6.82 -2.07
N SER A 228 12.82 -5.80 -1.36
CA SER A 228 12.29 -5.96 0.00
C SER A 228 10.83 -6.43 0.04
N PHE A 229 10.12 -6.37 -1.10
CA PHE A 229 8.75 -6.84 -1.22
C PHE A 229 8.70 -8.34 -1.49
N ASP A 230 7.67 -9.00 -0.96
CA ASP A 230 7.44 -10.43 -1.18
C ASP A 230 6.60 -10.65 -2.44
N GLU A 231 5.60 -9.79 -2.65
CA GLU A 231 4.61 -9.87 -3.72
C GLU A 231 4.42 -8.52 -4.41
N LEU A 232 3.99 -8.61 -5.66
CA LEU A 232 3.62 -7.47 -6.50
C LEU A 232 2.18 -7.60 -6.95
N PHE A 233 1.41 -6.54 -6.76
CA PHE A 233 0.14 -6.27 -7.40
C PHE A 233 0.36 -5.15 -8.41
N LEU A 234 0.48 -5.49 -9.70
CA LEU A 234 0.77 -4.56 -10.78
C LEU A 234 -0.50 -4.24 -11.57
N MET A 235 -0.80 -2.95 -11.67
CA MET A 235 -1.94 -2.42 -12.41
C MET A 235 -1.48 -1.61 -13.62
N LYS A 236 -2.25 -1.69 -14.72
CA LYS A 236 -2.09 -0.80 -15.87
C LYS A 236 -3.12 0.33 -15.86
N ARG A 237 -2.89 1.32 -16.74
CA ARG A 237 -3.84 2.42 -16.96
C ARG A 237 -5.19 1.84 -17.39
N GLY A 238 -6.26 2.32 -16.76
CA GLY A 238 -7.61 1.82 -17.00
C GLY A 238 -8.17 0.91 -15.91
N GLY A 239 -7.43 0.69 -14.82
CA GLY A 239 -7.97 0.01 -13.64
C GLY A 239 -8.00 -1.51 -13.78
N GLU A 240 -7.00 -2.09 -14.44
CA GLU A 240 -6.87 -3.53 -14.66
C GLU A 240 -5.53 -4.02 -14.13
N GLU A 241 -5.55 -5.16 -13.46
CA GLU A 241 -4.37 -5.90 -13.04
C GLU A 241 -3.73 -6.66 -14.21
N ILE A 242 -2.40 -6.70 -14.19
CA ILE A 242 -1.58 -7.35 -15.23
C ILE A 242 -0.56 -8.33 -14.65
N TYR A 243 -0.39 -8.31 -13.34
CA TYR A 243 0.40 -9.27 -12.57
C TYR A 243 -0.02 -9.19 -11.11
N VAL A 244 -0.38 -10.31 -10.50
CA VAL A 244 -0.49 -10.43 -9.05
C VAL A 244 0.23 -11.71 -8.66
N GLY A 245 1.30 -11.60 -7.88
CA GLY A 245 2.10 -12.77 -7.55
C GLY A 245 3.41 -12.45 -6.84
N PRO A 246 4.18 -13.51 -6.50
CA PRO A 246 5.46 -13.36 -5.83
C PRO A 246 6.47 -12.64 -6.74
N LEU A 247 7.36 -11.83 -6.16
CA LEU A 247 8.50 -11.31 -6.92
C LEU A 247 9.54 -12.41 -7.18
N GLY A 248 9.74 -13.28 -6.19
CA GLY A 248 10.85 -14.22 -6.16
C GLY A 248 12.17 -13.51 -5.83
N ARG A 249 13.20 -14.31 -5.53
CA ARG A 249 14.52 -13.76 -5.21
C ARG A 249 15.11 -13.08 -6.44
N HIS A 250 15.58 -11.83 -6.32
CA HIS A 250 16.09 -11.05 -7.46
C HIS A 250 15.01 -10.87 -8.55
N SER A 251 13.75 -10.74 -8.14
CA SER A 251 12.59 -10.58 -9.03
C SER A 251 12.42 -11.68 -10.08
N CYS A 252 12.95 -12.88 -9.83
CA CYS A 252 13.06 -13.92 -10.86
C CYS A 252 11.70 -14.44 -11.38
N GLU A 253 10.68 -14.54 -10.53
CA GLU A 253 9.35 -15.01 -10.93
C GLU A 253 8.65 -13.95 -11.80
N LEU A 254 8.75 -12.68 -11.40
CA LEU A 254 8.26 -11.54 -12.18
C LEU A 254 8.92 -11.47 -13.57
N ILE A 255 10.26 -11.55 -13.61
CA ILE A 255 11.03 -11.48 -14.86
C ILE A 255 10.63 -12.64 -15.76
N ARG A 256 10.59 -13.86 -15.23
CA ARG A 256 10.21 -15.06 -15.97
C ARG A 256 8.80 -14.96 -16.55
N TYR A 257 7.85 -14.42 -15.78
CA TYR A 257 6.47 -14.24 -16.24
C TYR A 257 6.39 -13.31 -17.46
N PHE A 258 7.00 -12.13 -17.39
CA PHE A 258 6.95 -11.17 -18.49
C PHE A 258 7.80 -11.60 -19.69
N GLU A 259 8.97 -12.22 -19.48
CA GLU A 259 9.80 -12.75 -20.58
C GLU A 259 9.18 -13.97 -21.28
N ALA A 260 8.24 -14.67 -20.65
CA ALA A 260 7.48 -15.76 -21.28
C ALA A 260 6.42 -15.25 -22.27
N THR A 261 6.07 -13.96 -22.22
CA THR A 261 5.14 -13.36 -23.18
C THR A 261 5.90 -13.02 -24.46
N GLU A 262 5.39 -13.46 -25.62
CA GLU A 262 5.98 -13.14 -26.92
C GLU A 262 6.08 -11.62 -27.12
N ASP A 263 7.12 -11.18 -27.86
CA ASP A 263 7.41 -9.77 -28.15
C ASP A 263 7.76 -8.85 -26.96
N VAL A 264 7.83 -9.38 -25.73
CA VAL A 264 8.38 -8.64 -24.59
C VAL A 264 9.91 -8.61 -24.66
N ARG A 265 10.47 -7.40 -24.54
CA ARG A 265 11.93 -7.20 -24.50
C ARG A 265 12.51 -7.72 -23.19
N LYS A 266 13.47 -8.65 -23.29
CA LYS A 266 14.21 -9.20 -22.15
C LYS A 266 14.89 -8.14 -21.31
N ILE A 267 14.98 -8.38 -20.01
CA ILE A 267 15.67 -7.49 -19.09
C ILE A 267 17.19 -7.57 -19.35
N LYS A 268 17.86 -6.42 -19.24
CA LYS A 268 19.33 -6.36 -19.34
C LYS A 268 19.94 -6.66 -17.97
N ASP A 269 21.12 -7.26 -17.96
CA ASP A 269 21.85 -7.51 -16.71
C ASP A 269 22.10 -6.21 -15.93
N GLY A 270 21.89 -6.26 -14.62
CA GLY A 270 21.99 -5.11 -13.71
C GLY A 270 20.91 -4.02 -13.87
N TYR A 271 19.93 -4.19 -14.76
CA TYR A 271 18.86 -3.22 -14.94
C TYR A 271 17.75 -3.41 -13.89
N ASN A 272 17.12 -2.31 -13.45
CA ASN A 272 16.14 -2.36 -12.36
C ASN A 272 14.85 -3.07 -12.83
N PRO A 273 14.46 -4.20 -12.22
CA PRO A 273 13.25 -4.94 -12.61
C PRO A 273 11.97 -4.12 -12.51
N SER A 274 11.88 -3.25 -11.51
CA SER A 274 10.69 -2.39 -11.33
C SER A 274 10.58 -1.32 -12.43
N THR A 275 11.70 -0.79 -12.92
CA THR A 275 11.71 0.14 -14.05
C THR A 275 11.39 -0.61 -15.34
N TRP A 276 12.04 -1.75 -15.55
CA TRP A 276 11.83 -2.58 -16.73
C TRP A 276 10.38 -3.02 -16.91
N MET A 277 9.75 -3.54 -15.86
CA MET A 277 8.36 -4.00 -15.95
C MET A 277 7.43 -2.86 -16.35
N LEU A 278 7.61 -1.65 -15.78
CA LEU A 278 6.79 -0.48 -16.11
C LEU A 278 7.01 0.01 -17.55
N GLU A 279 8.23 -0.14 -18.08
CA GLU A 279 8.55 0.19 -19.47
C GLU A 279 7.90 -0.79 -20.46
N VAL A 280 8.06 -2.10 -20.23
CA VAL A 280 7.53 -3.13 -21.14
C VAL A 280 6.00 -3.23 -21.09
N THR A 281 5.38 -2.92 -19.95
CA THR A 281 3.92 -2.90 -19.81
C THR A 281 3.31 -1.50 -20.00
N SER A 282 4.06 -0.57 -20.60
CA SER A 282 3.55 0.78 -20.89
C SER A 282 2.51 0.74 -22.02
N ALA A 283 1.56 1.68 -22.00
CA ALA A 283 0.50 1.76 -23.02
C ALA A 283 1.06 1.90 -24.45
N THR A 284 2.20 2.57 -24.61
CA THR A 284 2.88 2.69 -25.91
C THR A 284 3.43 1.35 -26.38
N GLN A 285 4.00 0.54 -25.48
CA GLN A 285 4.48 -0.80 -25.84
C GLN A 285 3.31 -1.75 -26.15
N GLU A 286 2.21 -1.71 -25.38
CA GLU A 286 0.99 -2.49 -25.71
C GLU A 286 0.47 -2.13 -27.12
N GLN A 287 0.45 -0.85 -27.49
CA GLN A 287 0.02 -0.42 -28.83
C GLN A 287 0.96 -0.89 -29.95
N MET A 288 2.27 -0.89 -29.71
CA MET A 288 3.26 -1.31 -30.71
C MET A 288 3.28 -2.82 -30.93
N THR A 289 3.11 -3.59 -29.85
CA THR A 289 3.17 -5.07 -29.88
C THR A 289 1.81 -5.71 -30.12
N GLY A 290 0.71 -5.00 -29.83
CA GLY A 290 -0.64 -5.54 -29.85
C GLY A 290 -0.97 -6.42 -28.64
N ILE A 291 -0.06 -6.54 -27.66
CA ILE A 291 -0.26 -7.36 -26.46
C ILE A 291 -1.25 -6.67 -25.53
N ASN A 292 -2.23 -7.43 -25.04
CA ASN A 292 -3.08 -6.99 -23.94
C ASN A 292 -2.68 -7.72 -22.65
N PHE A 293 -1.87 -7.08 -21.81
CA PHE A 293 -1.34 -7.71 -20.60
C PHE A 293 -2.42 -8.13 -19.59
N SER A 294 -3.58 -7.45 -19.54
CA SER A 294 -4.66 -7.88 -18.64
C SER A 294 -5.29 -9.19 -19.12
N GLN A 295 -5.38 -9.41 -20.44
CA GLN A 295 -5.85 -10.68 -20.99
C GLN A 295 -4.82 -11.80 -20.80
N VAL A 296 -3.53 -11.50 -20.98
CA VAL A 296 -2.44 -12.45 -20.70
C VAL A 296 -2.52 -12.90 -19.25
N TYR A 297 -2.66 -11.95 -18.32
CA TYR A 297 -2.80 -12.25 -16.90
C TYR A 297 -4.03 -13.09 -16.57
N LYS A 298 -5.22 -12.70 -17.06
CA LYS A 298 -6.47 -13.47 -16.87
C LYS A 298 -6.41 -14.91 -17.40
N ASN A 299 -5.54 -15.17 -18.38
CA ASN A 299 -5.33 -16.50 -18.95
C ASN A 299 -4.21 -17.30 -18.25
N SER A 300 -3.45 -16.67 -17.35
CA SER A 300 -2.28 -17.25 -16.68
C SER A 300 -2.64 -18.16 -15.50
N GLU A 301 -1.69 -18.99 -15.06
CA GLU A 301 -1.83 -19.78 -13.83
C GLU A 301 -1.85 -18.92 -12.58
N LEU A 302 -1.27 -17.72 -12.60
CA LEU A 302 -1.29 -16.79 -11.46
C LEU A 302 -2.69 -16.26 -11.16
N TYR A 303 -3.56 -16.17 -12.18
CA TYR A 303 -4.93 -15.71 -12.02
C TYR A 303 -5.90 -16.80 -11.56
N ARG A 304 -5.58 -18.08 -11.81
CA ARG A 304 -6.44 -19.23 -11.50
C ARG A 304 -6.32 -19.66 -10.04
#